data_AF-E9EHJ2-F1
#
_entry.id   AF-E9EHJ2-F1
#
_cell.length_a   1.000
_cell.length_b   1.000
_cell.length_c   1.000
_cell.angle_alpha   90.00
_cell.angle_beta   90.00
_cell.angle_gamma   90.00
#
_symmetry.space_group_name_H-M   'P 1'
#
loop_
_entity.id
_entity.type
_entity.pdbx_description
1 polymer ?
#
loop_
_entity_poly.entity_id
_entity_poly.type
_entity_poly.pdbx_seq_one_letter_code
_entity_poly.pdbx_strand_id
1 'polypeptide(L)'
;MCETTPPVPKVHLETLLRDKTIACDELFRKCLGGSTACEHYIDFQQLQLQCQQAYFNKWAREFEADETGPSSLDYRLQRKPALRDVVAALLGCLIDTLLRRLDISVDGGETDAESLTMKILQEEYYIDENLKILRGIMVPVFET
;
A
#
# COMPACT_ATOMS: atom_id res chain seq x y z
N MET A 1 -30.00 -27.33 -2.30
CA MET A 1 -30.21 -25.89 -2.49
C MET A 1 -28.84 -25.29 -2.75
N CYS A 2 -28.55 -24.91 -3.99
CA CYS A 2 -27.26 -24.31 -4.34
C CYS A 2 -27.36 -22.82 -4.03
N GLU A 3 -26.64 -22.35 -3.02
CA GLU A 3 -26.45 -20.93 -2.78
C GLU A 3 -25.57 -20.39 -3.91
N THR A 4 -26.21 -19.75 -4.88
CA THR A 4 -25.52 -18.93 -5.87
C THR A 4 -25.08 -17.65 -5.17
N THR A 5 -23.82 -17.60 -4.79
CA THR A 5 -23.14 -16.36 -4.40
C THR A 5 -23.43 -15.30 -5.46
N PRO A 6 -23.91 -14.10 -5.10
CA PRO A 6 -24.20 -13.07 -6.09
C PRO A 6 -22.92 -12.73 -6.86
N PRO A 7 -23.00 -12.53 -8.20
CA PRO A 7 -21.83 -12.15 -8.98
C PRO A 7 -21.30 -10.82 -8.44
N VAL A 8 -20.03 -10.81 -8.05
CA VAL A 8 -19.32 -9.57 -7.70
C VAL A 8 -19.50 -8.60 -8.87
N PRO A 9 -19.95 -7.35 -8.64
CA PRO A 9 -20.17 -6.39 -9.72
C PRO A 9 -18.89 -6.23 -10.55
N LYS A 10 -18.99 -6.41 -11.89
CA LYS A 10 -17.84 -6.29 -12.81
C LYS A 10 -17.04 -5.02 -12.62
N VAL A 11 -17.71 -3.91 -12.29
CA VAL A 11 -17.10 -2.61 -12.02
C VAL A 11 -16.09 -2.68 -10.86
N HIS A 12 -16.38 -3.46 -9.81
CA HIS A 12 -15.49 -3.63 -8.66
C HIS A 12 -14.23 -4.45 -9.01
N LEU A 13 -14.29 -5.21 -10.11
CA LEU A 13 -13.15 -5.94 -10.65
C LEU A 13 -12.41 -5.16 -11.74
N GLU A 14 -12.91 -4.01 -12.19
CA GLU A 14 -12.22 -3.22 -13.22
C GLU A 14 -11.30 -2.16 -12.62
N THR A 15 -11.51 -1.81 -11.34
CA THR A 15 -10.75 -0.76 -10.63
C THR A 15 -10.13 -1.24 -9.31
N LEU A 16 -10.11 -2.56 -9.05
CA LEU A 16 -9.69 -3.09 -7.75
C LEU A 16 -8.27 -2.68 -7.35
N LEU A 17 -7.30 -2.81 -8.27
CA LEU A 17 -5.92 -2.47 -7.98
C LEU A 17 -5.76 -0.96 -7.85
N ARG A 18 -6.41 -0.21 -8.74
CA ARG A 18 -6.51 1.26 -8.67
C ARG A 18 -6.99 1.75 -7.32
N ASP A 19 -8.14 1.26 -6.87
CA ASP A 19 -8.77 1.75 -5.64
C ASP A 19 -7.88 1.44 -4.43
N LYS A 20 -7.20 0.28 -4.43
CA LYS A 20 -6.22 -0.09 -3.39
C LYS A 20 -4.94 0.74 -3.47
N THR A 21 -4.45 1.05 -4.67
CA THR A 21 -3.27 1.90 -4.87
C THR A 21 -3.52 3.32 -4.37
N ILE A 22 -4.68 3.88 -4.68
CA ILE A 22 -5.11 5.20 -4.17
C ILE A 22 -5.21 5.17 -2.64
N ALA A 23 -5.80 4.12 -2.07
CA ALA A 23 -5.89 3.98 -0.62
C ALA A 23 -4.51 3.91 0.06
N CYS A 24 -3.54 3.19 -0.53
CA CYS A 24 -2.16 3.16 -0.02
C CYS A 24 -1.52 4.56 -0.04
N ASP A 25 -1.62 5.30 -1.14
CA ASP A 25 -1.05 6.65 -1.25
C ASP A 25 -1.65 7.61 -0.20
N GLU A 26 -2.97 7.59 -0.05
CA GLU A 26 -3.65 8.39 0.98
C GLU A 26 -3.19 8.02 2.40
N LEU A 27 -3.01 6.73 2.67
CA LEU A 27 -2.55 6.26 3.98
C LEU A 27 -1.10 6.62 4.24
N PHE A 28 -0.21 6.53 3.25
CA PHE A 28 1.17 7.04 3.38
C PHE A 28 1.16 8.54 3.74
N ARG A 29 0.37 9.35 3.02
CA ARG A 29 0.23 10.78 3.29
C ARG A 29 -0.30 11.06 4.70
N LYS A 30 -1.25 10.26 5.19
CA LYS A 30 -1.76 10.37 6.57
C LYS A 30 -0.69 9.99 7.60
N CYS A 31 0.04 8.90 7.38
CA CYS A 31 1.08 8.43 8.29
C CYS A 31 2.27 9.40 8.39
N LEU A 32 2.57 10.13 7.32
CA LEU A 32 3.59 11.18 7.30
C LEU A 32 3.12 12.50 7.94
N GLY A 33 1.84 12.59 8.32
CA GLY A 33 1.19 13.82 8.74
C GLY A 33 1.01 14.75 7.54
N GLY A 34 -0.21 15.26 7.33
CA GLY A 34 -0.41 16.38 6.43
C GLY A 34 0.45 17.56 6.90
N SER A 35 1.61 17.75 6.26
CA SER A 35 2.68 18.68 6.63
C SER A 35 2.14 20.04 7.09
N THR A 36 2.05 20.22 8.41
CA THR A 36 1.90 21.53 9.07
C THR A 36 2.58 21.59 10.45
N ALA A 37 3.17 20.50 10.95
CA ALA A 37 3.85 20.50 12.25
C ALA A 37 5.37 20.34 12.07
N CYS A 38 6.08 21.45 12.33
CA CYS A 38 7.53 21.59 12.52
C CYS A 38 8.45 21.42 11.30
N GLU A 39 8.65 22.51 10.55
CA GLU A 39 9.68 22.70 9.51
C GLU A 39 11.15 22.52 9.96
N HIS A 40 11.41 22.12 11.22
CA HIS A 40 12.75 22.10 11.79
C HIS A 40 13.16 20.82 12.56
N TYR A 41 12.32 19.78 12.56
CA TYR A 41 12.70 18.49 13.13
C TYR A 41 12.54 17.40 12.07
N ILE A 42 13.65 16.92 11.53
CA ILE A 42 13.65 15.68 10.74
C ILE A 42 13.48 14.56 11.76
N ASP A 43 12.25 14.10 11.93
CA ASP A 43 11.99 12.86 12.63
C ASP A 43 12.60 11.73 11.78
N PHE A 44 13.68 11.12 12.29
CA PHE A 44 14.35 10.00 11.62
C PHE A 44 13.39 8.84 11.32
N GLN A 45 12.30 8.69 12.09
CA GLN A 45 11.27 7.69 11.82
C GLN A 45 10.44 8.05 10.57
N GLN A 46 10.21 9.33 10.31
CA GLN A 46 9.53 9.77 9.08
C GLN A 46 10.41 9.60 7.84
N LEU A 47 11.73 9.69 7.97
CA LEU A 47 12.65 9.55 6.84
C LEU A 47 12.55 8.17 6.18
N GLN A 48 12.41 7.10 6.97
CA GLN A 48 12.23 5.75 6.43
C GLN A 48 10.88 5.62 5.71
N LEU A 49 9.80 6.12 6.32
CA LEU A 49 8.47 6.08 5.72
C LEU A 49 8.39 6.91 4.41
N GLN A 50 9.11 8.04 4.34
CA GLN A 50 9.24 8.84 3.11
C GLN A 50 9.92 8.05 1.99
N CYS A 51 11.00 7.33 2.30
CA CYS A 51 11.68 6.46 1.33
C CYS A 51 10.75 5.35 0.82
N GLN A 52 9.97 4.74 1.72
CA GLN A 52 8.99 3.71 1.39
C GLN A 52 7.86 4.25 0.51
N GLN A 53 7.33 5.44 0.82
CA GLN A 53 6.34 6.11 -0.03
C GLN A 53 6.92 6.45 -1.41
N ALA A 54 8.14 6.99 -1.47
CA ALA A 54 8.78 7.32 -2.75
C ALA A 54 8.95 6.07 -3.63
N TYR A 55 9.30 4.94 -3.01
CA TYR A 55 9.39 3.66 -3.69
C TYR A 55 8.03 3.16 -4.19
N PHE A 56 6.99 3.21 -3.35
CA PHE A 56 5.63 2.88 -3.73
C PHE A 56 5.13 3.77 -4.89
N ASN A 57 5.36 5.08 -4.83
CA ASN A 57 4.96 6.03 -5.87
C ASN A 57 5.72 5.81 -7.18
N LYS A 58 6.97 5.32 -7.11
CA LYS A 58 7.68 4.89 -8.31
C LYS A 58 7.01 3.66 -8.92
N TRP A 59 6.71 2.65 -8.11
CA TRP A 59 6.00 1.44 -8.56
C TRP A 59 4.64 1.78 -9.17
N ALA A 60 3.83 2.61 -8.51
CA ALA A 60 2.50 2.97 -8.99
C ALA A 60 2.56 3.65 -10.38
N ARG A 61 3.50 4.59 -10.56
CA ARG A 61 3.74 5.25 -11.85
C ARG A 61 4.27 4.33 -12.93
N GLU A 62 5.23 3.45 -12.59
CA GLU A 62 5.81 2.49 -13.52
C GLU A 62 4.75 1.53 -14.09
N PHE A 63 3.74 1.20 -13.27
CA PHE A 63 2.69 0.27 -13.65
C PHE A 63 1.32 0.91 -13.97
N GLU A 64 1.21 2.24 -13.97
CA GLU A 64 -0.07 2.95 -14.15
C GLU A 64 -1.15 2.34 -13.23
N ALA A 65 -0.78 2.14 -11.96
CA ALA A 65 -1.57 1.36 -11.02
C ALA A 65 -2.75 2.14 -10.44
N ASP A 66 -2.70 3.47 -10.44
CA ASP A 66 -3.75 4.40 -10.03
C ASP A 66 -4.60 4.93 -11.20
N GLU A 67 -4.23 4.57 -12.43
CA GLU A 67 -4.89 5.01 -13.66
C GLU A 67 -6.01 4.05 -14.09
N THR A 68 -6.79 4.49 -15.07
CA THR A 68 -7.82 3.67 -15.73
C THR A 68 -7.55 3.54 -17.22
N GLY A 69 -8.15 2.54 -17.86
CA GLY A 69 -8.08 2.33 -19.30
C GLY A 69 -7.06 1.28 -19.74
N PRO A 70 -6.78 1.16 -21.04
CA PRO A 70 -6.05 0.01 -21.60
C PRO A 70 -4.60 -0.16 -21.14
N SER A 71 -3.97 0.91 -20.68
CA SER A 71 -2.60 0.90 -20.15
C SER A 71 -2.53 0.64 -18.64
N SER A 72 -3.66 0.81 -17.93
CA SER A 72 -3.74 0.60 -16.48
C SER A 72 -3.34 -0.80 -16.05
N LEU A 73 -2.83 -0.90 -14.82
CA LEU A 73 -2.46 -2.18 -14.23
C LEU A 73 -3.63 -3.17 -14.18
N ASP A 74 -4.81 -2.70 -13.75
CA ASP A 74 -6.02 -3.53 -13.69
C ASP A 74 -6.32 -4.14 -15.06
N TYR A 75 -6.33 -3.33 -16.13
CA TYR A 75 -6.61 -3.80 -17.49
C TYR A 75 -5.59 -4.83 -17.97
N ARG A 76 -4.29 -4.55 -17.77
CA ARG A 76 -3.21 -5.46 -18.19
C ARG A 76 -3.26 -6.80 -17.44
N LEU A 77 -3.72 -6.81 -16.19
CA LEU A 77 -3.85 -8.02 -15.38
C LEU A 77 -5.20 -8.74 -15.50
N GLN A 78 -6.18 -8.22 -16.24
CA GLN A 78 -7.45 -8.93 -16.51
C GLN A 78 -7.22 -10.33 -17.10
N ARG A 79 -6.17 -10.50 -17.91
CA ARG A 79 -5.81 -11.78 -18.53
C ARG A 79 -4.95 -12.69 -17.64
N LYS A 80 -4.53 -12.21 -16.47
CA LYS A 80 -3.70 -12.93 -15.50
C LYS A 80 -4.35 -12.87 -14.11
N PRO A 81 -5.55 -13.47 -13.92
CA PRO A 81 -6.35 -13.30 -12.70
C PRO A 81 -5.63 -13.73 -11.43
N ALA A 82 -4.86 -14.82 -11.45
CA ALA A 82 -4.08 -15.25 -10.28
C ALA A 82 -3.04 -14.20 -9.85
N LEU A 83 -2.38 -13.56 -10.82
CA LEU A 83 -1.43 -12.49 -10.52
C LEU A 83 -2.15 -11.24 -10.02
N ARG A 84 -3.30 -10.91 -10.61
CA ARG A 84 -4.16 -9.81 -10.15
C ARG A 84 -4.56 -9.99 -8.68
N ASP A 85 -4.96 -11.19 -8.30
CA ASP A 85 -5.35 -11.51 -6.93
C ASP A 85 -4.16 -11.38 -5.95
N VAL A 86 -2.96 -11.82 -6.36
CA VAL A 86 -1.74 -11.66 -5.56
C VAL A 86 -1.39 -10.18 -5.36
N VAL A 87 -1.43 -9.36 -6.42
CA VAL A 87 -1.18 -7.91 -6.31
C VAL A 87 -2.22 -7.26 -5.41
N ALA A 88 -3.51 -7.60 -5.58
CA ALA A 88 -4.60 -7.08 -4.76
C ALA A 88 -4.44 -7.45 -3.28
N ALA A 89 -3.98 -8.67 -2.99
CA ALA A 89 -3.71 -9.13 -1.63
C ALA A 89 -2.54 -8.36 -1.00
N LEU A 90 -1.44 -8.16 -1.74
CA LEU A 90 -0.29 -7.40 -1.25
C LEU A 90 -0.61 -5.93 -0.97
N LEU A 91 -1.36 -5.29 -1.87
CA LEU A 91 -1.86 -3.92 -1.61
C LEU A 91 -2.80 -3.90 -0.40
N GLY A 92 -3.61 -4.95 -0.19
CA GLY A 92 -4.41 -5.13 1.02
C GLY A 92 -3.56 -5.22 2.30
N CYS A 93 -2.52 -6.06 2.29
CA CYS A 93 -1.58 -6.18 3.41
C CYS A 93 -0.87 -4.85 3.72
N LEU A 94 -0.50 -4.10 2.67
CA LEU A 94 0.11 -2.77 2.83
C LEU A 94 -0.86 -1.78 3.46
N ILE A 95 -2.13 -1.76 3.03
CA ILE A 95 -3.19 -0.94 3.65
C ILE A 95 -3.33 -1.27 5.14
N ASP A 96 -3.44 -2.55 5.50
CA ASP A 96 -3.60 -2.97 6.90
C ASP A 96 -2.40 -2.55 7.76
N THR A 97 -1.19 -2.66 7.20
CA THR A 97 0.07 -2.26 7.87
C THR A 97 0.14 -0.75 8.07
N LEU A 98 -0.24 0.04 7.06
CA LEU A 98 -0.28 1.50 7.17
C LEU A 98 -1.36 1.97 8.17
N LEU A 99 -2.51 1.30 8.21
CA LEU A 99 -3.55 1.59 9.21
C LEU A 99 -3.05 1.32 10.63
N ARG A 100 -2.39 0.17 10.88
CA ARG A 100 -1.77 -0.10 12.19
C ARG A 100 -0.73 0.94 12.56
N ARG A 101 0.10 1.37 11.60
CA ARG A 101 1.09 2.44 11.82
C ARG A 101 0.43 3.77 12.21
N LEU A 102 -0.69 4.10 11.57
CA LEU A 102 -1.48 5.29 11.89
C LEU A 102 -2.10 5.17 13.29
N ASP A 103 -2.67 4.03 13.65
CA ASP A 103 -3.26 3.81 14.98
C ASP A 103 -2.21 3.94 16.09
N ILE A 104 -0.98 3.42 15.88
CA ILE A 104 0.15 3.59 16.82
C ILE A 104 0.48 5.08 17.05
N SER A 105 0.31 5.94 16.03
CA SER A 105 0.57 7.37 16.16
C SER A 105 -0.54 8.15 16.90
N VAL A 106 -1.74 7.57 16.97
CA VAL A 106 -2.94 8.19 17.59
C VAL A 106 -3.12 7.72 19.04
N ASP A 107 -2.76 6.47 19.34
CA ASP A 107 -2.88 5.87 20.67
C ASP A 107 -1.72 6.31 21.59
N GLY A 108 -1.76 7.59 21.98
CA GLY A 108 -0.85 8.20 22.96
C GLY A 108 -1.10 7.78 24.41
N GLY A 109 -1.63 6.57 24.64
CA GLY A 109 -1.73 5.98 25.98
C GLY A 109 -0.34 5.65 26.54
N GLU A 110 -0.23 5.58 27.88
CA GLU A 110 1.00 5.32 28.67
C GLU A 110 1.77 4.05 28.22
N THR A 111 2.43 4.13 27.08
CA THR A 111 3.30 3.12 26.53
C THR A 111 4.70 3.67 26.62
N ASP A 112 5.60 2.96 27.29
CA ASP A 112 7.00 3.37 27.39
C ASP A 112 7.60 3.61 25.99
N ALA A 113 8.47 4.62 25.86
CA ALA A 113 8.99 5.08 24.59
C ALA A 113 9.73 3.99 23.80
N GLU A 114 10.37 3.03 24.49
CA GLU A 114 11.01 1.88 23.84
C GLU A 114 9.98 0.96 23.19
N SER A 115 8.86 0.70 23.87
CA SER A 115 7.78 -0.14 23.34
C SER A 115 7.10 0.51 22.13
N LEU A 116 6.89 1.83 22.17
CA LEU A 116 6.38 2.58 21.01
C LEU A 116 7.33 2.50 19.82
N THR A 117 8.63 2.71 20.07
CA THR A 117 9.68 2.63 19.03
C THR A 117 9.72 1.25 18.39
N MET A 118 9.61 0.17 19.18
CA MET A 118 9.61 -1.19 18.65
C MET A 118 8.39 -1.50 17.79
N LYS A 119 7.19 -1.04 18.17
CA LYS A 119 5.97 -1.19 17.35
C LYS A 119 6.12 -0.46 16.01
N ILE A 120 6.71 0.72 16.02
CA ILE A 120 6.96 1.51 14.80
C ILE A 120 7.93 0.78 13.86
N LEU A 121 9.07 0.33 14.37
CA LEU A 121 10.08 -0.39 13.59
C LEU A 121 9.51 -1.69 13.00
N GLN A 122 8.63 -2.37 13.74
CA GLN A 122 7.97 -3.59 13.27
C GLN A 122 7.06 -3.32 12.06
N GLU A 123 6.19 -2.30 12.13
CA GLU A 123 5.34 -1.97 10.98
C GLU A 123 6.16 -1.46 9.79
N GLU A 124 7.23 -0.69 10.02
CA GLU A 124 8.12 -0.23 8.94
C GLU A 124 8.83 -1.40 8.25
N TYR A 125 9.22 -2.45 8.99
CA TYR A 125 9.74 -3.69 8.41
C TYR A 125 8.70 -4.36 7.50
N TYR A 126 7.45 -4.47 7.95
CA TYR A 126 6.39 -5.08 7.13
C TYR A 126 6.06 -4.24 5.90
N ILE A 127 6.09 -2.91 5.98
CA ILE A 127 5.92 -2.04 4.80
C ILE A 127 7.02 -2.36 3.77
N ASP A 128 8.28 -2.42 4.19
CA ASP A 128 9.42 -2.71 3.31
C ASP A 128 9.30 -4.09 2.63
N GLU A 129 8.92 -5.12 3.38
CA GLU A 129 8.73 -6.48 2.82
C GLU A 129 7.59 -6.53 1.80
N ASN A 130 6.44 -5.88 2.08
CA ASN A 130 5.34 -5.81 1.11
C ASN A 130 5.79 -5.11 -0.19
N LEU A 131 6.55 -4.02 -0.09
CA LEU A 131 7.06 -3.28 -1.25
C LEU A 131 8.07 -4.09 -2.06
N LYS A 132 8.97 -4.83 -1.41
CA LYS A 132 9.92 -5.73 -2.10
C LYS A 132 9.19 -6.81 -2.90
N ILE A 133 8.17 -7.43 -2.30
CA ILE A 133 7.38 -8.47 -2.97
C ILE A 133 6.62 -7.87 -4.16
N LEU A 134 5.96 -6.72 -3.97
CA LEU A 134 5.23 -6.01 -5.03
C LEU A 134 6.12 -5.72 -6.25
N ARG A 135 7.37 -5.31 -6.03
CA ARG A 135 8.33 -5.14 -7.13
C ARG A 135 8.73 -6.49 -7.74
N GLY A 136 9.07 -7.46 -6.91
CA GLY A 136 9.58 -8.76 -7.35
C GLY A 136 8.61 -9.53 -8.25
N ILE A 137 7.30 -9.44 -8.00
CA ILE A 137 6.29 -10.11 -8.82
C ILE A 137 5.98 -9.38 -10.13
N MET A 138 6.27 -8.08 -10.20
CA MET A 138 5.88 -7.23 -11.34
C MET A 138 6.96 -7.15 -12.42
N VAL A 139 8.24 -7.15 -12.04
CA VAL A 139 9.37 -7.09 -12.98
C VAL A 139 9.31 -8.22 -14.04
N PRO A 140 9.11 -9.50 -13.70
CA PRO A 140 9.07 -10.58 -14.70
C PRO A 140 7.84 -10.54 -15.62
N VAL A 141 6.81 -9.77 -15.26
CA VAL A 141 5.50 -9.78 -15.94
C VAL A 141 5.46 -8.79 -17.09
N PHE A 142 6.30 -7.75 -17.02
CA PHE A 142 6.31 -6.63 -17.95
C PHE A 142 7.66 -6.40 -18.66
N GLU A 143 8.71 -7.16 -18.31
CA GLU A 143 10.01 -7.16 -19.03
C GLU A 143 10.13 -8.22 -20.15
N THR A 144 9.02 -8.87 -20.54
CA THR A 144 8.93 -9.80 -21.69
C THR A 144 8.17 -9.20 -22.85
#